data_AF-A0A9W6WCT3-F1
#
_entry.id   AF-A0A9W6WCT3-F1
#
_cell.length_a   1.000
_cell.length_b   1.000
_cell.length_c   1.000
_cell.angle_alpha   90.00
_cell.angle_beta   90.00
_cell.angle_gamma   90.00
#
_symmetry.space_group_name_H-M   'P 1'
#
loop_
_entity.id
_entity.type
_entity.pdbx_description
1 polymer ?
#
loop_
_entity_poly.entity_id
_entity_poly.type
_entity_poly.pdbx_seq_one_letter_code
_entity_poly.pdbx_strand_id
1 'polypeptide(L)' 'MSRQWRKGAITLVPGYWLLDAAGERAESLDGIEFAVEGGFVNIRVEGREDVQLVSAPAVAHIRCDSRD' A
#
# COMPACT_ATOMS: atom_id res chain seq x y z
N MET A 1 17.27 -8.20 6.10
CA MET A 1 16.23 -7.91 7.11
C MET A 1 14.90 -8.37 6.55
N SER A 2 14.07 -9.07 7.32
CA SER A 2 12.72 -9.47 6.88
C SER A 2 11.77 -8.27 6.99
N ARG A 3 11.09 -7.93 5.88
CA ARG A 3 10.04 -6.90 5.86
C ARG A 3 8.97 -7.21 6.90
N GLN A 4 8.64 -6.23 7.75
CA GLN A 4 7.53 -6.35 8.68
C GLN A 4 6.22 -5.98 7.97
N TRP A 5 5.61 -6.97 7.32
CA TRP A 5 4.32 -6.81 6.65
C TRP A 5 3.17 -6.61 7.65
N ARG A 6 2.24 -5.73 7.31
CA ARG A 6 1.03 -5.38 8.09
C ARG A 6 -0.16 -5.31 7.15
N LYS A 7 -1.37 -5.59 7.66
CA LYS A 7 -2.62 -5.40 6.92
C LYS A 7 -3.22 -4.04 7.20
N GLY A 8 -3.93 -3.49 6.22
CA GLY A 8 -4.65 -2.24 6.39
C GLY A 8 -5.05 -1.56 5.10
N ALA A 9 -5.14 -0.24 5.17
CA ALA A 9 -5.55 0.63 4.07
C ALA A 9 -4.54 1.74 3.83
N ILE A 10 -4.47 2.22 2.59
CA ILE A 10 -3.64 3.33 2.16
C ILE A 10 -4.44 4.31 1.30
N THR A 11 -4.17 5.60 1.49
CA THR A 11 -4.63 6.68 0.62
C THR A 11 -3.41 7.48 0.18
N LEU A 12 -3.31 7.74 -1.11
CA LEU A 12 -2.25 8.53 -1.71
C LEU A 12 -2.66 9.99 -1.83
N VAL A 13 -1.66 10.87 -1.96
CA VAL A 13 -1.91 12.28 -2.30
C VAL A 13 -2.46 12.38 -3.73
N PRO A 14 -3.26 13.42 -4.06
CA PRO A 14 -3.81 13.59 -5.40
C PRO A 14 -2.73 13.55 -6.50
N GLY A 15 -3.04 12.88 -7.61
CA GLY A 15 -2.10 12.71 -8.72
C GLY A 15 -1.12 11.55 -8.56
N TYR A 16 -1.30 10.70 -7.54
CA TYR A 16 -0.62 9.41 -7.42
C TYR A 16 -1.65 8.28 -7.35
N TRP A 17 -1.28 7.11 -7.88
CA TRP A 17 -2.17 5.97 -7.95
C TRP A 17 -1.39 4.67 -7.79
N LEU A 18 -2.09 3.66 -7.31
CA LEU A 18 -1.70 2.26 -7.36
C LEU A 18 -2.63 1.54 -8.33
N LEU A 19 -2.31 0.29 -8.63
CA LEU A 19 -3.17 -0.60 -9.36
C LEU A 19 -3.92 -1.50 -8.37
N ASP A 20 -5.23 -1.60 -8.53
CA ASP A 20 -6.05 -2.56 -7.80
C ASP A 20 -5.92 -3.99 -8.37
N ALA A 21 -6.71 -4.93 -7.82
CA ALA A 21 -6.72 -6.32 -8.25
C ALA A 21 -7.15 -6.52 -9.72
N ALA A 22 -7.96 -5.60 -10.27
CA ALA A 22 -8.37 -5.61 -11.67
C ALA A 22 -7.34 -4.95 -12.60
N GLY A 23 -6.33 -4.28 -12.04
CA GLY A 23 -5.34 -3.52 -12.81
C GLY A 23 -5.75 -2.07 -13.07
N GLU A 24 -6.81 -1.59 -12.43
CA GLU A 24 -7.29 -0.23 -12.56
C GLU A 24 -6.60 0.71 -11.57
N ARG A 25 -6.51 1.99 -11.95
CA ARG A 25 -5.86 3.00 -11.12
C ARG A 25 -6.74 3.36 -9.92
N ALA A 26 -6.17 3.32 -8.73
CA ALA A 26 -6.81 3.69 -7.49
C ALA A 26 -5.93 4.61 -6.65
N GLU A 27 -6.51 5.70 -6.13
CA GLU A 27 -5.85 6.62 -5.20
C GLU A 27 -5.91 6.10 -3.75
N SER A 28 -6.83 5.17 -3.47
CA SER A 28 -6.98 4.52 -2.17
C SER A 28 -7.24 3.03 -2.35
N LEU A 29 -6.67 2.22 -1.47
CA LEU A 29 -6.86 0.78 -1.41
C LEU A 29 -7.05 0.34 0.04
N ASP A 30 -7.96 -0.59 0.29
CA ASP A 30 -8.19 -1.25 1.58
C ASP A 30 -7.90 -2.75 1.44
N GLY A 31 -7.70 -3.45 2.56
CA GLY A 31 -7.38 -4.88 2.58
C GLY A 31 -6.01 -5.21 1.97
N ILE A 32 -5.08 -4.25 1.95
CA ILE A 32 -3.73 -4.46 1.42
C ILE A 32 -2.79 -5.01 2.50
N GLU A 33 -1.71 -5.68 2.07
CA GLU A 33 -0.53 -5.85 2.91
C GLU A 33 0.53 -4.80 2.57
N PHE A 34 1.14 -4.18 3.59
CA PHE A 34 2.18 -3.18 3.37
C PHE A 34 3.36 -3.32 4.33
N ALA A 35 4.52 -2.84 3.90
CA ALA A 35 5.72 -2.71 4.71
C ALA A 35 6.42 -1.37 4.43
N VAL A 36 6.77 -0.63 5.48
CA VAL A 36 7.45 0.67 5.38
C VAL A 36 8.95 0.47 5.59
N GLU A 37 9.75 0.85 4.60
CA GLU A 37 11.22 0.70 4.62
C GLU A 37 11.91 1.87 3.90
N GLY A 38 12.89 2.50 4.55
CA GLY A 38 13.78 3.46 3.89
C GLY A 38 13.09 4.66 3.23
N GLY A 39 11.93 5.08 3.74
CA GLY A 39 11.15 6.17 3.13
C GLY A 39 10.24 5.73 1.98
N PHE A 40 10.05 4.43 1.79
CA PHE A 40 9.11 3.85 0.84
C PHE A 40 8.09 2.96 1.54
N VAL A 41 6.95 2.77 0.89
CA VAL A 41 5.91 1.82 1.29
C VAL A 41 5.80 0.77 0.19
N ASN A 42 6.07 -0.47 0.55
CA ASN A 42 5.89 -1.64 -0.30
C ASN A 42 4.47 -2.14 -0.09
N ILE A 43 3.73 -2.40 -1.16
CA ILE A 43 2.29 -2.69 -1.11
C ILE A 43 2.01 -3.95 -1.93
N ARG A 44 1.30 -4.89 -1.32
CA ARG A 44 0.72 -6.07 -1.97
C ARG A 44 -0.80 -5.92 -1.94
N VAL A 45 -1.39 -6.12 -3.11
CA VAL A 45 -2.85 -6.14 -3.28
C VAL A 45 -3.24 -7.59 -3.54
N GLU A 46 -4.23 -8.09 -2.81
CA GLU A 46 -4.75 -9.45 -3.02
C GLU A 46 -5.23 -9.61 -4.47
N GLY A 47 -4.90 -10.75 -5.09
CA GLY A 47 -5.18 -10.99 -6.52
C GLY A 47 -4.10 -10.49 -7.48
N ARG A 48 -3.03 -9.84 -6.98
CA ARG A 48 -1.85 -9.48 -7.77
C ARG A 48 -0.60 -10.22 -7.30
N GLU A 49 0.32 -10.47 -8.23
CA GLU A 49 1.61 -11.12 -7.94
C GLU A 49 2.75 -10.12 -7.70
N ASP A 50 2.58 -8.87 -8.11
CA ASP A 50 3.58 -7.81 -7.99
C ASP A 50 3.52 -7.07 -6.64
N VAL A 51 4.67 -6.49 -6.26
CA VAL A 51 4.76 -5.53 -5.14
C VAL A 51 4.88 -4.14 -5.74
N GLN A 52 3.92 -3.28 -5.42
CA GLN A 52 3.95 -1.88 -5.83
C GLN A 52 4.74 -1.07 -4.79
N LEU A 53 5.56 -0.14 -5.26
CA LEU A 53 6.39 0.70 -4.42
C LEU A 53 5.94 2.15 -4.55
N VAL A 54 5.70 2.81 -3.43
CA VAL A 54 5.40 4.24 -3.38
C VAL A 54 6.36 4.94 -2.42
N SER A 55 6.76 6.16 -2.75
CA SER A 55 7.53 6.99 -1.83
C SER A 55 6.63 7.44 -0.66
N ALA A 56 7.14 7.44 0.57
CA ALA A 56 6.37 7.87 1.74
C ALA A 56 5.74 9.27 1.59
N PRO A 57 6.39 10.28 0.94
CA PRO A 57 5.76 11.57 0.70
C PRO A 57 4.53 11.54 -0.23
N ALA A 58 4.37 10.52 -1.07
CA ALA A 58 3.19 10.36 -1.91
C ALA A 58 2.01 9.72 -1.17
N VAL A 59 2.19 9.35 0.10
CA VAL A 59 1.14 8.76 0.94
C VAL A 59 0.49 9.84 1.79
N ALA A 60 -0.81 10.02 1.64
CA ALA A 60 -1.59 10.94 2.47
C ALA A 60 -1.92 10.31 3.83
N HIS A 61 -2.28 9.03 3.85
CA HIS A 61 -2.69 8.33 5.06
C HIS A 61 -2.49 6.81 4.95
N ILE A 62 -2.07 6.17 6.05
CA ILE A 62 -2.05 4.70 6.19
C ILE A 62 -2.77 4.34 7.47
N ARG A 63 -3.73 3.42 7.36
CA ARG A 63 -4.42 2.80 8.50
C ARG A 63 -3.91 1.38 8.65
N CYS A 64 -3.42 1.01 9.83
CA CYS A 64 -3.23 -0.41 10.18
C CYS A 64 -4.56 -0.98 10.64
N ASP A 65 -4.91 -2.18 10.18
CA ASP A 65 -5.94 -2.96 10.85
C ASP A 65 -5.36 -3.44 12.19
N SER A 66 -6.07 -3.22 13.30
CA SER A 66 -5.64 -3.76 14.59
C SER A 66 -5.62 -5.28 14.51
N ARG A 67 -4.56 -5.90 15.05
CA ARG A 67 -4.61 -7.33 15.39
C ARG A 67 -5.65 -7.49 16.51
N ASP A 68 -6.71 -8.24 16.26
CA ASP A 68 -7.36 -9.00 17.33
C ASP A 68 -6.35 -9.96 17.98
#